data_AF-A0A9N9EN30-F1
#
_entry.id   AF-A0A9N9EN30-F1
#
_cell.length_a   1.000
_cell.length_b   1.000
_cell.length_c   1.000
_cell.angle_alpha   90.00
_cell.angle_beta   90.00
_cell.angle_gamma   90.00
#
_symmetry.space_group_name_H-M   'P 1'
#
loop_
_entity.id
_entity.type
_entity.pdbx_description
1 polymer ?
#
loop_
_entity_poly.entity_id
_entity_poly.type
_entity_poly.pdbx_seq_one_letter_code
_entity_poly.pdbx_strand_id
1 'polypeptide(L)'
;MNLLKLIERATCLLSASNYAIHGDIRSVFLGIQEHLIQYKNDDEFSQCIIANAIYQKLEDYLPTLDKSSQISSLLDPRVKLSEFKGENEINKAKDLILKLNRQLRNNNNFTSTISSQ
;
A
#
# COMPACT_ATOMS: atom_id res chain seq x y z
N MET A 1 3.79 12.54 -17.64
CA MET A 1 4.03 11.11 -17.34
C MET A 1 2.93 10.32 -18.05
N ASN A 2 3.20 9.14 -18.63
CA ASN A 2 2.23 8.44 -19.49
C ASN A 2 1.47 7.39 -18.66
N LEU A 3 0.14 7.31 -18.80
CA LEU A 3 -0.75 6.42 -18.03
C LEU A 3 -0.28 4.95 -18.06
N LEU A 4 0.20 4.49 -19.21
CA LEU A 4 0.71 3.13 -19.39
C LEU A 4 1.90 2.82 -18.47
N LYS A 5 2.78 3.81 -18.23
CA LYS A 5 3.97 3.63 -17.39
C LYS A 5 3.63 3.50 -15.91
N LEU A 6 2.52 4.11 -15.47
CA LEU A 6 1.99 3.95 -14.13
C LEU A 6 1.50 2.51 -13.92
N ILE A 7 0.70 2.00 -14.86
CA ILE A 7 0.15 0.63 -14.83
C ILE A 7 1.28 -0.41 -14.88
N GLU A 8 2.28 -0.20 -15.73
CA GLU A 8 3.48 -1.05 -15.82
C GLU A 8 4.19 -1.16 -14.47
N ARG A 9 4.43 -0.02 -13.80
CA ARG A 9 5.08 0.00 -12.48
C ARG A 9 4.27 -0.75 -11.44
N ALA A 10 2.96 -0.52 -11.38
CA ALA A 10 2.08 -1.22 -10.45
C ALA A 10 2.09 -2.73 -10.68
N THR A 11 2.06 -3.16 -11.94
CA THR A 11 2.11 -4.56 -12.34
C THR A 11 3.42 -5.22 -11.91
N CYS A 12 4.55 -4.58 -12.16
CA CYS A 12 5.86 -5.06 -11.70
C CYS A 12 5.92 -5.18 -10.18
N LEU A 13 5.36 -4.20 -9.45
CA LEU A 13 5.40 -4.18 -7.99
C LEU A 13 4.58 -5.32 -7.37
N LEU A 14 3.39 -5.58 -7.94
CA LEU A 14 2.52 -6.67 -7.49
C LEU A 14 3.05 -8.04 -7.91
N SER A 15 3.69 -8.14 -9.08
CA SER A 15 4.23 -9.41 -9.61
C SER A 15 5.57 -9.80 -8.97
N ALA A 16 6.35 -8.84 -8.48
CA ALA A 16 7.62 -9.09 -7.80
C ALA A 16 7.45 -9.58 -6.36
N SER A 17 6.25 -9.48 -5.79
CA SER A 17 5.97 -9.98 -4.46
C SER A 17 5.58 -11.46 -4.52
N ASN A 18 6.42 -12.34 -3.97
CA ASN A 18 6.12 -13.78 -3.84
C ASN A 18 4.79 -14.04 -3.11
N TYR A 19 4.36 -13.10 -2.28
CA TYR A 19 3.05 -13.04 -1.65
C TYR A 19 2.71 -11.55 -1.53
N ALA A 20 2.16 -10.94 -2.58
CA ALA A 20 1.56 -9.62 -2.44
C ALA A 20 0.50 -9.74 -1.34
N ILE A 21 0.80 -9.24 -0.15
CA ILE A 21 -0.16 -9.28 0.94
C ILE A 21 -1.29 -8.37 0.48
N HIS A 22 -2.54 -8.70 0.79
CA HIS A 22 -3.64 -7.90 0.31
C HIS A 22 -3.56 -6.40 0.72
N GLY A 23 -2.77 -6.08 1.76
CA GLY A 23 -2.36 -4.72 2.08
C GLY A 23 -1.50 -4.02 1.02
N ASP A 24 -0.59 -4.75 0.36
CA ASP A 24 0.20 -4.28 -0.79
C ASP A 24 -0.71 -3.94 -1.96
N ILE A 25 -1.69 -4.81 -2.25
CA ILE A 25 -2.65 -4.62 -3.35
C ILE A 25 -3.46 -3.34 -3.15
N ARG A 26 -4.04 -3.16 -1.96
CA ARG A 26 -4.83 -1.96 -1.65
C ARG A 26 -4.00 -0.68 -1.73
N SER A 27 -2.77 -0.72 -1.22
CA SER A 27 -1.88 0.45 -1.22
C SER A 27 -1.48 0.85 -2.65
N VAL A 28 -1.19 -0.14 -3.51
CA VAL A 28 -0.92 0.10 -4.93
C VAL A 28 -2.16 0.67 -5.62
N PHE A 29 -3.35 0.15 -5.34
CA PHE A 29 -4.60 0.63 -5.94
C PHE A 29 -4.92 2.08 -5.54
N LEU A 30 -4.75 2.43 -4.26
CA LEU A 30 -4.90 3.81 -3.79
C LEU A 30 -3.89 4.74 -4.45
N GLY A 31 -2.62 4.32 -4.55
CA GLY A 31 -1.59 5.10 -5.25
C GLY A 31 -1.89 5.31 -6.74
N ILE A 32 -2.48 4.32 -7.41
CA ILE A 32 -2.98 4.48 -8.79
C ILE A 32 -4.11 5.50 -8.82
N GLN A 33 -5.12 5.38 -7.95
CA GLN A 33 -6.26 6.30 -7.91
C GLN A 33 -5.82 7.75 -7.69
N GLU A 34 -4.90 8.00 -6.76
CA GLU A 34 -4.36 9.32 -6.49
C GLU A 34 -3.65 9.92 -7.72
N HIS A 35 -2.89 9.09 -8.45
CA HIS A 35 -2.23 9.51 -9.67
C HIS A 35 -3.22 9.76 -10.83
N LEU A 36 -4.30 8.98 -10.92
CA LEU A 36 -5.34 9.12 -11.94
C LEU A 36 -6.12 10.43 -11.83
N ILE A 37 -6.22 11.02 -10.64
CA ILE A 37 -6.90 12.31 -10.42
C ILE A 37 -6.26 13.41 -11.28
N GLN A 38 -4.95 13.35 -11.52
CA GLN A 38 -4.21 14.32 -12.33
C GLN A 38 -4.63 14.28 -13.81
N TYR A 39 -5.11 13.13 -14.29
CA TYR A 39 -5.55 12.94 -15.68
C TYR A 39 -7.05 13.25 -15.89
N LYS A 40 -7.83 13.45 -14.82
CA LYS A 40 -9.26 13.81 -14.94
C LYS A 40 -9.48 15.22 -15.48
N ASN A 41 -8.47 16.08 -15.37
CA ASN A 41 -8.49 17.46 -15.85
C ASN A 41 -7.56 17.67 -17.07
N ASP A 42 -7.07 16.59 -17.70
CA ASP A 42 -6.15 16.68 -18.83
C ASP A 42 -6.94 16.95 -20.13
N ASP A 43 -6.40 17.83 -20.98
CA ASP A 43 -7.06 18.26 -22.23
C ASP A 43 -7.09 17.14 -23.30
N GLU A 44 -6.29 16.09 -23.12
CA GLU A 44 -6.26 14.94 -24.01
C GLU A 44 -7.43 13.98 -23.69
N PHE A 45 -8.53 14.18 -24.42
CA PHE A 45 -9.80 13.45 -24.26
C PHE A 45 -9.66 11.92 -24.11
N SER A 46 -8.73 11.31 -24.83
CA SER A 46 -8.46 9.86 -24.77
C SER A 46 -7.87 9.42 -23.43
N GLN A 47 -6.92 10.17 -22.86
CA GLN A 47 -6.33 9.84 -21.56
C GLN A 47 -7.34 10.05 -20.42
N CYS A 48 -8.16 11.10 -20.51
CA CYS A 48 -9.22 11.36 -19.53
C CYS A 48 -10.26 10.22 -19.45
N ILE A 49 -10.73 9.72 -20.60
CA ILE A 49 -11.68 8.59 -20.63
C ILE A 49 -11.07 7.32 -20.04
N ILE A 50 -9.84 6.98 -20.43
CA ILE A 50 -9.17 5.77 -19.95
C ILE A 50 -8.90 5.89 -18.44
N ALA A 51 -8.43 7.05 -17.97
CA ALA A 51 -8.18 7.31 -16.57
C ALA A 51 -9.46 7.17 -15.72
N ASN A 52 -10.59 7.72 -16.18
CA ASN A 52 -11.88 7.58 -15.50
C ASN A 52 -12.35 6.12 -15.46
N ALA A 53 -12.24 5.38 -16.57
CA ALA A 53 -12.62 3.98 -16.61
C ALA A 53 -11.80 3.12 -15.64
N ILE A 54 -10.48 3.34 -15.56
CA ILE A 54 -9.62 2.65 -14.60
C ILE A 54 -9.99 3.05 -13.17
N TYR A 55 -10.22 4.34 -12.91
CA TYR A 55 -10.59 4.84 -11.59
C TYR A 55 -11.87 4.17 -11.07
N GLN A 56 -12.92 4.13 -11.89
CA GLN A 56 -14.18 3.47 -11.55
C GLN A 56 -13.98 1.97 -11.30
N LYS A 57 -13.18 1.30 -12.14
CA LYS A 57 -12.91 -0.13 -11.96
C LYS A 57 -12.19 -0.42 -10.64
N LEU A 58 -11.30 0.46 -10.20
CA LEU A 58 -10.62 0.35 -8.92
C LEU A 58 -11.57 0.63 -7.74
N GLU A 59 -12.49 1.60 -7.86
CA GLU A 59 -13.54 1.81 -6.86
C GLU A 59 -14.45 0.59 -6.69
N ASP A 60 -14.82 -0.08 -7.79
CA ASP A 60 -15.64 -1.30 -7.72
C ASP A 60 -14.90 -2.47 -7.04
N TYR A 61 -13.58 -2.55 -7.21
CA TYR A 61 -12.74 -3.62 -6.67
C TYR A 61 -12.31 -3.41 -5.21
N LEU A 62 -12.22 -2.16 -4.75
CA LEU A 62 -11.77 -1.84 -3.40
C LEU A 62 -12.64 -2.49 -2.30
N PRO A 63 -13.98 -2.48 -2.41
CA PRO A 63 -14.87 -3.16 -1.46
C PRO A 63 -14.75 -4.68 -1.47
N THR A 64 -14.26 -5.28 -2.56
CA THR A 64 -14.08 -6.73 -2.70
C THR A 64 -12.84 -7.25 -1.98
N LEU A 65 -11.90 -6.37 -1.62
CA LEU A 65 -10.78 -6.72 -0.73
C LEU A 65 -11.32 -7.03 0.68
N ASP A 66 -10.93 -8.18 1.23
CA ASP A 66 -11.43 -8.64 2.52
C ASP A 66 -11.11 -7.64 3.67
N LYS A 67 -11.85 -7.72 4.78
CA LYS A 67 -11.63 -6.81 5.92
C LYS A 67 -10.20 -6.89 6.47
N SER A 68 -9.59 -8.07 6.45
CA SER A 68 -8.19 -8.26 6.85
C SER A 68 -7.21 -7.50 5.96
N SER A 69 -7.49 -7.36 4.67
CA SER A 69 -6.73 -6.63 3.67
C SER A 69 -6.79 -5.14 3.93
N GLN A 70 -8.01 -4.66 4.21
CA GLN A 70 -8.26 -3.26 4.55
C GLN A 70 -7.51 -2.88 5.84
N ILE A 71 -7.60 -3.74 6.86
CA ILE A 71 -6.86 -3.58 8.12
C ILE A 71 -5.35 -3.67 7.88
N SER A 72 -4.88 -4.65 7.11
CA SER A 72 -3.44 -4.85 6.86
C SER A 72 -2.83 -3.72 6.04
N SER A 73 -3.58 -3.11 5.12
CA SER A 73 -3.17 -1.89 4.39
C SER A 73 -3.11 -0.67 5.30
N LEU A 74 -4.08 -0.51 6.21
CA LEU A 74 -4.09 0.58 7.19
C LEU A 74 -2.95 0.44 8.21
N LEU A 75 -2.61 -0.80 8.56
CA LEU A 75 -1.47 -1.13 9.42
C LEU A 75 -0.15 -1.15 8.65
N ASP A 76 -0.15 -1.03 7.32
CA ASP A 76 1.06 -0.95 6.53
C ASP A 76 1.82 0.32 6.94
N PRO A 77 3.04 0.18 7.48
CA PRO A 77 3.86 1.31 7.87
C PRO A 77 4.02 2.33 6.76
N ARG A 78 4.07 1.92 5.49
CA ARG A 78 4.27 2.81 4.35
C ARG A 78 3.10 3.79 4.17
N VAL A 79 1.87 3.30 4.31
CA VAL A 79 0.64 4.13 4.21
C VAL A 79 0.51 5.03 5.43
N LYS A 80 0.87 4.53 6.60
CA LYS A 80 0.82 5.33 7.83
C LYS A 80 1.90 6.41 7.88
N LEU A 81 3.05 6.16 7.25
CA LEU A 81 4.15 7.11 7.15
C LEU A 81 3.88 8.26 6.18
N SER A 82 3.04 8.07 5.15
CA SER A 82 2.67 9.15 4.21
C SER A 82 1.74 10.21 4.80
N GLU A 83 1.06 9.91 5.91
CA GLU A 83 0.25 10.89 6.66
C GLU A 83 1.12 11.91 7.42
N PHE A 84 2.40 11.61 7.66
CA PHE A 84 3.32 12.52 8.34
C PHE A 84 3.90 13.52 7.35
N LYS A 85 3.72 14.82 7.64
CA LYS A 85 4.21 15.90 6.78
C LYS A 85 5.69 16.24 7.01
N GLY A 86 6.27 15.80 8.11
CA GLY A 86 7.64 16.13 8.50
C GLY A 86 8.61 14.94 8.48
N GLU A 87 9.78 15.12 7.87
CA GLU A 87 10.84 14.09 7.79
C GLU A 87 11.29 13.59 9.18
N ASN A 88 11.33 14.50 10.16
CA ASN A 88 11.66 14.14 11.55
C ASN A 88 10.60 13.26 12.21
N GLU A 89 9.32 13.44 11.88
CA GLU A 89 8.22 12.62 12.40
C GLU A 89 8.24 11.22 11.77
N ILE A 90 8.51 11.16 10.45
CA ILE A 90 8.71 9.93 9.70
C ILE A 90 9.86 9.11 10.31
N ASN A 91 11.00 9.74 10.62
CA ASN A 91 12.15 9.05 11.20
C ASN A 91 11.86 8.51 12.60
N LYS A 92 11.17 9.29 13.45
CA LYS A 92 10.72 8.82 14.78
C LYS A 92 9.75 7.64 14.67
N ALA A 93 8.82 7.69 13.73
CA ALA A 93 7.88 6.60 13.49
C ALA A 93 8.60 5.31 13.02
N LYS A 94 9.58 5.43 12.12
CA LYS A 94 10.44 4.31 11.69
C LYS A 94 11.18 3.68 12.86
N ASP A 95 11.77 4.48 13.73
CA ASP A 95 12.49 3.99 14.92
C ASP A 95 11.56 3.24 15.89
N LEU A 96 10.35 3.74 16.10
CA LEU A 96 9.33 3.08 16.91
C LEU A 96 8.92 1.72 16.34
N ILE A 97 8.69 1.64 15.02
CA ILE A 97 8.36 0.39 14.33
C ILE A 97 9.49 -0.63 14.47
N LEU A 98 10.75 -0.20 14.29
CA LEU A 98 11.92 -1.06 14.48
C LEU A 98 12.00 -1.60 15.92
N LYS A 99 11.69 -0.75 16.91
CA LYS A 99 11.70 -1.13 18.32
C LYS A 99 10.61 -2.15 18.65
N LEU A 100 9.39 -1.93 18.16
CA LEU A 100 8.25 -2.85 18.29
C LEU A 100 8.53 -4.21 17.64
N ASN A 101 9.08 -4.22 16.43
CA ASN A 101 9.44 -5.47 15.74
C ASN A 101 10.50 -6.27 16.50
N ARG A 102 11.49 -5.61 17.11
CA ARG A 102 12.44 -6.30 18.00
C ARG A 102 11.76 -6.91 19.23
N GLN A 103 10.84 -6.17 19.87
CA GLN A 103 10.12 -6.67 21.04
C GLN A 103 9.24 -7.88 20.70
N LEU A 104 8.49 -7.83 19.60
CA LEU A 104 7.68 -8.95 19.14
C LEU A 104 8.52 -10.18 18.80
N ARG A 105 9.64 -9.99 18.09
CA ARG A 105 10.58 -11.07 17.78
C ARG A 105 11.16 -11.70 19.04
N ASN A 106 11.50 -10.90 20.04
CA ASN A 106 12.03 -11.39 21.31
C ASN A 106 10.98 -12.14 22.13
N ASN A 107 9.72 -11.70 22.12
CA ASN A 107 8.62 -12.41 22.80
C ASN A 107 8.30 -13.75 22.12
N ASN A 108 8.32 -13.83 20.80
CA ASN A 108 8.10 -15.08 20.07
C ASN A 108 9.23 -16.10 20.30
N ASN A 109 10.46 -15.62 20.54
CA ASN A 109 11.58 -16.46 20.95
C ASN A 109 11.50 -16.90 22.42
N PHE A 110 10.67 -16.27 23.25
CA PHE A 110 10.47 -16.63 24.65
C PHE A 110 9.36 -17.69 24.80
N THR A 111 8.33 -17.63 23.95
CA THR A 111 7.23 -18.61 23.93
C THR A 111 7.64 -19.95 23.31
N SER A 112 8.57 -19.96 22.35
CA SER A 112 9.12 -21.21 21.78
C SER A 112 9.97 -22.02 22.76
N THR A 113 10.65 -21.36 23.70
CA THR A 113 11.45 -22.02 24.76
C THR A 113 10.59 -22.62 25.86
N ILE A 114 9.43 -22.02 26.16
CA ILE A 114 8.51 -22.54 27.20
C ILE A 114 7.69 -23.73 26.69
N SER A 115 7.48 -23.83 25.36
CA SER A 115 6.70 -24.92 24.74
C SER A 115 7.48 -26.23 24.55
N SER A 116 8.75 -26.28 24.97
CA SER A 116 9.66 -27.42 24.75
C SER A 116 10.12 -28.11 26.06
N GLN A 117 9.42 -27.89 27.18
CA GLN A 117 9.68 -28.54 28.47
C GLN A 117 8.52 -29.45 28.87
#